data_AF-A0A4R4RV28-F1
#
_entry.id   AF-A0A4R4RV28-F1
#
_cell.length_a   1.000
_cell.length_b   1.000
_cell.length_c   1.000
_cell.angle_alpha   90.00
_cell.angle_beta   90.00
_cell.angle_gamma   90.00
#
_symmetry.space_group_name_H-M   'P 1'
#
loop_
_entity.id
_entity.type
_entity.pdbx_description
1 polymer ?
#
loop_
_entity_poly.entity_id
_entity_poly.type
_entity_poly.pdbx_seq_one_letter_code
_entity_poly.pdbx_strand_id
1 'polypeptide(L)'
;MDDLAAGGPTADRHWLERACDLARLCPPSRTAFSVGAVIVGADGREVARGFSRENDPHDHAEEAALAKTAGDLAGATVYSSLEPCGHRASRPRPCAELIVASGARRVVFAWREPALFVEGTGAGILAAAGVELVELPGLAGRAREPNRHLL
;
A
#
# COMPACT_ATOMS: atom_id res chain seq x y z
N MET A 1 7.49 14.71 -23.84
CA MET A 1 6.53 15.40 -22.96
C MET A 1 5.68 14.30 -22.38
N ASP A 2 6.24 13.57 -21.43
CA ASP A 2 5.53 12.47 -20.77
C ASP A 2 4.69 13.06 -19.65
N ASP A 3 3.41 12.76 -19.79
CA ASP A 3 2.29 13.29 -19.07
C ASP A 3 2.42 12.96 -17.57
N LEU A 4 2.66 13.98 -16.75
CA LEU A 4 2.53 13.91 -15.28
C LEU A 4 1.06 13.92 -14.86
N ALA A 5 0.16 13.43 -15.71
CA ALA A 5 -1.20 13.10 -15.32
C ALA A 5 -1.15 12.08 -14.18
N ALA A 6 -1.93 12.34 -13.13
CA ALA A 6 -2.03 11.48 -11.96
C ALA A 6 -2.48 10.07 -12.39
N GLY A 7 -1.54 9.12 -12.48
CA GLY A 7 -1.82 7.72 -12.81
C GLY A 7 -1.17 7.17 -14.09
N GLY A 8 -0.22 7.86 -14.72
CA GLY A 8 0.59 7.28 -15.81
C GLY A 8 1.70 6.30 -15.32
N PRO A 9 2.22 5.39 -16.17
CA PRO A 9 3.23 4.39 -15.77
C PRO A 9 4.49 4.97 -15.11
N THR A 10 4.94 6.16 -15.55
CA THR A 10 6.07 6.87 -14.97
C THR A 10 5.76 7.39 -13.56
N ALA A 11 4.57 7.96 -13.36
CA ALA A 11 4.11 8.42 -12.05
C ALA A 11 3.91 7.22 -11.10
N ASP A 12 3.34 6.12 -11.58
CA ASP A 12 3.13 4.92 -10.77
C ASP A 12 4.43 4.35 -10.26
N ARG A 13 5.42 4.24 -11.16
CA ARG A 13 6.75 3.79 -10.78
C ARG A 13 7.36 4.69 -9.72
N HIS A 14 7.30 6.02 -9.90
CA HIS A 14 7.84 6.98 -8.95
C HIS A 14 7.24 6.82 -7.55
N TRP A 15 5.91 6.81 -7.44
CA TRP A 15 5.23 6.72 -6.16
C TRP A 15 5.35 5.35 -5.50
N LEU A 16 5.38 4.28 -6.29
CA LEU A 16 5.58 2.93 -5.75
C LEU A 16 7.04 2.70 -5.31
N GLU A 17 8.03 3.30 -5.98
CA GLU A 17 9.40 3.33 -5.48
C GLU A 17 9.48 4.05 -4.13
N ARG A 18 8.76 5.17 -3.99
CA ARG A 18 8.66 5.90 -2.71
C ARG A 18 8.03 5.05 -1.60
N ALA A 19 6.97 4.31 -1.90
CA ALA A 19 6.37 3.35 -0.98
C ALA A 19 7.36 2.25 -0.56
N CYS A 20 8.15 1.70 -1.50
CA CYS A 20 9.20 0.73 -1.18
C CYS A 20 10.30 1.32 -0.27
N ASP A 21 10.63 2.61 -0.43
CA ASP A 21 11.63 3.26 0.42
C ASP A 21 11.12 3.47 1.85
N LEU A 22 9.82 3.75 2.02
CA LEU A 22 9.20 3.85 3.34
C LEU A 22 9.23 2.53 4.11
N ALA A 23 9.11 1.39 3.42
CA ALA A 23 9.21 0.08 4.04
C ALA A 23 10.57 -0.16 4.74
N ARG A 24 11.64 0.54 4.34
CA ARG A 24 12.96 0.47 4.99
C ARG A 24 13.01 1.15 6.36
N LEU A 25 12.03 1.99 6.66
CA LEU A 25 11.94 2.73 7.92
C LEU A 25 11.21 1.94 9.01
N CYS A 26 10.58 0.82 8.65
CA CYS A 26 9.83 0.01 9.60
C CYS A 26 10.73 -0.51 10.74
N PRO A 27 10.31 -0.36 12.01
CA PRO A 27 10.90 -1.10 13.12
C PRO A 27 10.97 -2.60 12.81
N PRO A 28 12.00 -3.34 13.26
CA PRO A 28 12.14 -4.76 12.95
C PRO A 28 10.97 -5.58 13.51
N SER A 29 10.59 -6.64 12.80
CA SER A 29 9.58 -7.61 13.26
C SER A 29 9.92 -9.00 12.72
N ARG A 30 9.57 -10.04 13.48
CA ARG A 30 9.66 -11.45 13.07
C ARG A 30 8.30 -12.06 12.67
N THR A 31 7.23 -11.29 12.83
CA THR A 31 5.83 -11.77 12.72
C THR A 31 4.98 -10.88 11.83
N ALA A 32 5.57 -9.87 11.19
CA ALA A 32 4.87 -8.95 10.30
C ALA A 32 5.83 -8.41 9.25
N PHE A 33 5.33 -8.22 8.02
CA PHE A 33 6.09 -7.58 6.96
C PHE A 33 6.32 -6.08 7.24
N SER A 34 7.45 -5.59 6.76
CA SER A 34 7.76 -4.18 6.58
C SER A 34 7.18 -3.72 5.25
N VAL A 35 6.19 -2.84 5.31
CA VAL A 35 5.45 -2.31 4.17
C VAL A 35 5.49 -0.79 4.25
N GLY A 36 5.53 -0.12 3.11
CA GLY A 36 5.34 1.31 3.00
C GLY A 36 4.17 1.63 2.07
N ALA A 37 3.49 2.74 2.34
CA ALA A 37 2.35 3.19 1.56
C ALA A 37 2.37 4.70 1.34
N VAL A 38 1.90 5.14 0.17
CA VAL A 38 1.73 6.54 -0.20
C VAL A 38 0.33 6.72 -0.79
N ILE A 39 -0.35 7.78 -0.38
CA ILE A 39 -1.65 8.19 -0.92
C ILE A 39 -1.42 9.44 -1.75
N VAL A 40 -1.85 9.40 -3.01
CA VAL A 40 -1.68 10.51 -3.96
C VAL A 40 -3.05 10.94 -4.45
N GLY A 41 -3.33 12.24 -4.39
CA GLY A 41 -4.59 12.82 -4.83
C GLY A 41 -4.75 12.80 -6.35
N ALA A 42 -5.96 13.10 -6.82
CA ALA A 42 -6.27 13.21 -8.24
C ALA A 42 -5.47 14.33 -8.95
N ASP A 43 -4.94 15.28 -8.20
CA ASP A 43 -4.05 16.35 -8.68
C ASP A 43 -2.59 15.91 -8.80
N GLY A 44 -2.28 14.64 -8.51
CA GLY A 44 -0.95 14.06 -8.60
C GLY A 44 -0.03 14.39 -7.42
N ARG A 45 -0.54 15.01 -6.35
CA ARG A 45 0.26 15.38 -5.17
C ARG A 45 0.14 14.33 -4.06
N GLU A 46 1.24 14.11 -3.33
CA GLU A 46 1.21 13.30 -2.11
C GLU A 46 0.28 13.94 -1.08
N VAL A 47 -0.74 13.19 -0.65
CA VAL A 47 -1.67 13.57 0.41
C VAL A 47 -1.14 13.11 1.75
N ALA A 48 -0.73 11.84 1.82
CA ALA A 48 -0.20 11.23 3.03
C ALA A 48 0.69 10.04 2.70
N ARG A 49 1.44 9.59 3.69
CA ARG A 49 2.29 8.39 3.62
C ARG A 49 2.37 7.70 4.96
N GLY A 50 2.72 6.42 4.95
CA GLY A 50 2.90 5.64 6.16
C GLY A 50 3.80 4.43 5.92
N PHE A 51 4.24 3.82 7.01
CA PHE A 51 4.95 2.55 7.00
C PHE A 51 4.48 1.68 8.16
N SER A 52 4.64 0.37 8.05
CA SER A 52 4.23 -0.56 9.11
C SER A 52 4.90 -0.20 10.43
N ARG A 53 4.14 -0.22 11.52
CA ARG A 53 4.63 0.06 12.89
C ARG A 53 5.13 1.48 13.11
N GLU A 54 4.59 2.45 12.39
CA GLU A 54 5.00 3.85 12.52
C GLU A 54 4.58 4.49 13.86
N ASN A 55 3.34 4.26 14.30
CA ASN A 55 2.83 4.82 15.57
C ASN A 55 2.44 3.72 16.57
N ASP A 56 1.83 2.64 16.09
CA ASP A 56 1.44 1.47 16.89
C ASP A 56 2.11 0.20 16.34
N PRO A 57 2.60 -0.74 17.17
CA PRO A 57 3.22 -2.00 16.73
C PRO A 57 2.35 -2.89 15.82
N HIS A 58 1.05 -2.61 15.70
CA HIS A 58 0.09 -3.32 14.88
C HIS A 58 -0.36 -2.55 13.63
N ASP A 59 0.13 -1.33 13.43
CA ASP A 59 -0.18 -0.52 12.26
C ASP A 59 0.35 -1.19 10.99
N HIS A 60 -0.55 -1.34 10.02
CA HIS A 60 -0.17 -1.56 8.63
C HIS A 60 0.13 -0.22 7.95
N ALA A 61 0.93 -0.24 6.89
CA ALA A 61 1.35 0.98 6.21
C ALA A 61 0.19 1.79 5.64
N GLU A 62 -0.80 1.11 5.05
CA GLU A 62 -2.00 1.73 4.48
C GLU A 62 -2.87 2.35 5.57
N GLU A 63 -3.02 1.69 6.71
CA GLU A 63 -3.74 2.20 7.88
C GLU A 63 -3.05 3.46 8.43
N ALA A 64 -1.72 3.41 8.59
CA ALA A 64 -0.93 4.55 9.04
C ALA A 64 -0.99 5.75 8.07
N ALA A 65 -1.02 5.50 6.75
CA ALA A 65 -1.18 6.55 5.75
C ALA A 65 -2.59 7.15 5.78
N LEU A 66 -3.64 6.31 5.80
CA LEU A 66 -5.04 6.73 5.83
C LEU A 66 -5.37 7.55 7.08
N ALA A 67 -4.83 7.18 8.24
CA ALA A 67 -5.03 7.89 9.50
C ALA A 67 -4.54 9.36 9.48
N LYS A 68 -3.69 9.73 8.52
CA LYS A 68 -3.16 11.10 8.35
C LYS A 68 -3.92 11.91 7.30
N THR A 69 -4.93 11.31 6.67
CA THR A 69 -5.77 11.99 5.67
C THR A 69 -6.98 12.64 6.34
N ALA A 70 -7.54 13.66 5.68
CA ALA A 70 -8.79 14.28 6.07
C ALA A 70 -9.73 14.29 4.86
N GLY A 71 -10.99 13.92 5.09
CA GLY A 71 -12.02 13.91 4.04
C GLY A 71 -12.02 12.66 3.16
N ASP A 72 -12.78 12.74 2.07
CA ASP A 72 -12.93 11.68 1.06
C ASP A 72 -11.71 11.66 0.12
N LEU A 73 -11.21 10.46 -0.18
CA LEU A 73 -10.11 10.22 -1.11
C LEU A 73 -10.61 9.81 -2.50
N ALA A 74 -11.81 10.25 -2.90
CA ALA A 74 -12.35 10.09 -4.23
C ALA A 74 -11.32 10.51 -5.31
N GLY A 75 -11.04 9.59 -6.24
CA GLY A 75 -10.06 9.79 -7.31
C GLY A 75 -8.59 9.65 -6.89
N ALA A 76 -8.30 9.43 -5.60
CA ALA A 76 -6.94 9.17 -5.15
C ALA A 76 -6.45 7.76 -5.52
N THR A 77 -5.13 7.64 -5.62
CA THR A 77 -4.42 6.37 -5.76
C THR A 77 -3.66 6.02 -4.48
N VAL A 78 -3.77 4.77 -4.03
CA VAL A 78 -2.95 4.22 -2.95
C VAL A 78 -1.83 3.38 -3.56
N TYR A 79 -0.58 3.75 -3.29
CA TYR A 79 0.60 2.97 -3.65
C TYR A 79 1.06 2.20 -2.43
N SER A 80 1.09 0.86 -2.50
CA SER A 80 1.55 0.01 -1.40
C SER A 80 2.68 -0.91 -1.86
N SER A 81 3.76 -1.03 -1.09
CA SER A 81 4.88 -1.90 -1.49
C SER A 81 4.50 -3.39 -1.53
N LEU A 82 3.49 -3.79 -0.75
CA LEU A 82 2.91 -5.13 -0.70
C LEU A 82 1.43 -5.04 -1.07
N GLU A 83 0.85 -6.12 -1.59
CA GLU A 83 -0.60 -6.23 -1.74
C GLU A 83 -1.28 -5.89 -0.40
N PRO A 84 -2.26 -4.95 -0.37
CA PRO A 84 -2.99 -4.64 0.85
C PRO A 84 -3.67 -5.88 1.39
N CYS A 85 -3.58 -6.13 2.70
CA CYS A 85 -4.13 -7.35 3.26
C CYS A 85 -5.66 -7.44 3.08
N GLY A 86 -6.15 -8.67 2.87
CA GLY A 86 -7.58 -8.98 2.86
C GLY A 86 -8.10 -9.55 4.19
N HIS A 87 -7.18 -9.94 5.08
CA HIS A 87 -7.47 -10.34 6.45
C HIS A 87 -6.28 -9.97 7.34
N ARG A 88 -6.52 -9.73 8.63
CA ARG A 88 -5.47 -9.53 9.63
C ARG A 88 -5.96 -9.96 11.00
N ALA A 89 -5.07 -10.55 11.80
CA ALA A 89 -5.38 -10.91 13.18
C ALA A 89 -5.36 -9.71 14.14
N SER A 90 -4.59 -8.67 13.79
CA SER A 90 -4.30 -7.57 14.70
C SER A 90 -5.49 -6.64 14.94
N ARG A 91 -6.40 -6.49 13.97
CA ARG A 91 -7.64 -5.67 14.08
C ARG A 91 -8.76 -6.21 13.18
N PRO A 92 -10.03 -5.86 13.45
CA PRO A 92 -11.16 -6.45 12.74
C PRO A 92 -11.25 -6.10 11.25
N ARG A 93 -10.79 -4.89 10.84
CA ARG A 93 -10.88 -4.44 9.44
C ARG A 93 -9.53 -4.58 8.73
N PRO A 94 -9.46 -5.30 7.59
CA PRO A 94 -8.26 -5.39 6.75
C PRO A 94 -8.02 -4.10 5.96
N CYS A 95 -6.79 -3.91 5.46
CA CYS A 95 -6.39 -2.72 4.71
C CYS A 95 -7.22 -2.54 3.43
N ALA A 96 -7.56 -3.63 2.73
CA ALA A 96 -8.43 -3.57 1.56
C ALA A 96 -9.79 -2.89 1.87
N GLU A 97 -10.43 -3.24 2.99
CA GLU A 97 -11.69 -2.61 3.40
C GLU A 97 -11.52 -1.16 3.85
N LEU A 98 -10.39 -0.81 4.46
CA LEU A 98 -10.08 0.56 4.85
C LEU A 98 -9.93 1.46 3.62
N ILE A 99 -9.24 0.97 2.58
CA ILE A 99 -9.08 1.66 1.29
C ILE A 99 -10.44 1.84 0.59
N VAL A 100 -11.28 0.81 0.55
CA VAL A 100 -12.63 0.93 -0.03
C VAL A 100 -13.44 2.01 0.69
N ALA A 101 -13.42 2.00 2.02
CA ALA A 101 -14.15 2.97 2.82
C ALA A 101 -13.59 4.39 2.75
N SER A 102 -12.32 4.56 2.38
CA SER A 102 -11.71 5.89 2.25
C SER A 102 -12.14 6.63 0.98
N GLY A 103 -12.81 5.95 0.04
CA GLY A 103 -13.21 6.52 -1.23
C GLY A 103 -12.14 6.45 -2.33
N ALA A 104 -10.95 5.90 -2.03
CA ALA A 104 -9.93 5.66 -3.06
C ALA A 104 -10.47 4.71 -4.14
N ARG A 105 -10.03 4.92 -5.38
CA ARG A 105 -10.53 4.16 -6.55
C ARG A 105 -9.44 3.43 -7.32
N ARG A 106 -8.19 3.58 -6.90
CA ARG A 106 -7.05 2.93 -7.54
C ARG A 106 -6.00 2.52 -6.52
N VAL A 107 -5.47 1.32 -6.69
CA VAL A 107 -4.38 0.77 -5.87
C VAL A 107 -3.28 0.25 -6.79
N VAL A 108 -2.05 0.62 -6.50
CA VAL A 108 -0.87 0.19 -7.24
C VAL A 108 0.10 -0.49 -6.27
N PHE A 109 0.53 -1.71 -6.57
CA PHE A 109 1.39 -2.47 -5.66
C PHE A 109 2.49 -3.27 -6.36
N ALA A 110 3.59 -3.52 -5.63
CA ALA A 110 4.80 -4.12 -6.20
C ALA A 110 4.87 -5.64 -6.02
N TRP A 111 4.41 -6.14 -4.87
CA TRP A 111 4.62 -7.50 -4.44
C TRP A 111 3.31 -8.10 -3.92
N ARG A 112 2.85 -9.21 -4.52
CA ARG A 112 1.75 -10.01 -3.96
C ARG A 112 2.12 -10.61 -2.61
N GLU A 113 1.17 -10.62 -1.68
CA GLU A 113 1.40 -11.13 -0.33
C GLU A 113 1.76 -12.63 -0.39
N PRO A 114 2.94 -13.03 0.11
CA PRO A 114 3.32 -14.44 0.17
C PRO A 114 2.52 -15.15 1.27
N ALA A 115 2.23 -16.45 1.07
CA ALA A 115 1.58 -17.29 2.07
C ALA A 115 2.53 -17.68 3.22
N LEU A 116 3.04 -16.67 3.96
CA LEU A 116 3.90 -16.85 5.13
C LEU A 116 3.13 -16.63 6.44
N PHE A 117 2.29 -15.59 6.50
CA PHE A 117 1.49 -15.26 7.68
C PHE A 117 -0.01 -15.36 7.41
N VAL A 118 -0.47 -14.95 6.22
CA VAL A 118 -1.86 -15.04 5.76
C VAL A 118 -1.88 -15.25 4.23
N GLU A 119 -3.01 -15.73 3.70
CA GLU A 119 -3.22 -15.78 2.24
C GLU A 119 -3.56 -14.39 1.69
N GLY A 120 -2.90 -13.99 0.59
CA GLY A 120 -3.17 -12.75 -0.13
C GLY A 120 -4.56 -12.78 -0.79
N THR A 121 -5.51 -12.05 -0.20
CA THR A 121 -6.91 -11.98 -0.64
C THR A 121 -7.39 -10.54 -0.85
N GLY A 122 -6.58 -9.55 -0.53
CA GLY A 122 -7.00 -8.15 -0.54
C GLY A 122 -7.19 -7.58 -1.93
N ALA A 123 -6.40 -8.01 -2.92
CA ALA A 123 -6.65 -7.66 -4.32
C ALA A 123 -8.05 -8.11 -4.78
N GLY A 124 -8.52 -9.28 -4.33
CA GLY A 124 -9.88 -9.75 -4.64
C GLY A 124 -10.98 -8.86 -4.05
N ILE A 125 -10.81 -8.44 -2.79
CA ILE A 125 -11.74 -7.52 -2.10
C ILE A 125 -11.79 -6.17 -2.80
N LEU A 126 -10.63 -5.60 -3.16
CA LEU A 126 -10.52 -4.33 -3.85
C LEU A 126 -11.19 -4.39 -5.23
N ALA A 127 -10.91 -5.43 -6.02
CA ALA A 127 -11.50 -5.63 -7.34
C ALA A 127 -13.04 -5.77 -7.25
N ALA A 128 -13.55 -6.54 -6.29
CA ALA A 128 -14.98 -6.71 -6.07
C ALA A 128 -15.70 -5.41 -5.68
N ALA A 129 -14.99 -4.47 -5.04
CA ALA A 129 -15.48 -3.14 -4.71
C ALA A 129 -15.32 -2.12 -5.85
N GLY A 130 -14.82 -2.53 -7.03
CA GLY A 130 -14.62 -1.65 -8.18
C GLY A 130 -13.39 -0.75 -8.09
N VAL A 131 -12.42 -1.09 -7.23
CA VAL A 131 -11.12 -0.40 -7.18
C VAL A 131 -10.23 -0.92 -8.31
N GLU A 132 -9.68 -0.01 -9.11
CA GLU A 132 -8.69 -0.34 -10.14
C GLU A 132 -7.39 -0.86 -9.48
N LEU A 133 -6.84 -1.95 -10.00
CA LEU A 133 -5.61 -2.54 -9.49
C LEU A 133 -4.54 -2.56 -10.57
N VAL A 134 -3.35 -2.06 -10.23
CA VAL A 134 -2.16 -2.16 -11.05
C VAL A 134 -1.06 -2.85 -10.26
N GLU A 135 -0.55 -3.95 -10.80
CA GLU A 135 0.61 -4.63 -10.25
C GLU A 135 1.86 -4.25 -11.04
N LEU A 136 2.90 -3.79 -10.35
CA LEU A 136 4.20 -3.47 -10.93
C LEU A 136 5.28 -4.44 -10.43
N PRO A 137 5.32 -5.68 -10.94
CA PRO A 137 6.22 -6.73 -10.44
C PRO A 137 7.70 -6.40 -10.63
N GLY A 138 8.02 -5.45 -11.52
CA GLY A 138 9.40 -4.93 -11.70
C GLY A 138 9.97 -4.26 -10.44
N LEU A 139 9.13 -3.88 -9.46
CA LEU A 139 9.56 -3.35 -8.16
C LEU A 139 9.47 -4.38 -7.01
N ALA A 140 9.01 -5.61 -7.27
CA ALA A 140 8.85 -6.64 -6.24
C ALA A 140 10.15 -6.91 -5.46
N GLY A 141 11.31 -6.91 -6.15
CA GLY A 141 12.61 -7.09 -5.51
C GLY A 141 12.94 -5.99 -4.49
N ARG A 142 12.55 -4.75 -4.79
CA ARG A 142 12.76 -3.59 -3.89
C ARG A 142 11.81 -3.65 -2.69
N ALA A 143 10.56 -4.09 -2.90
CA ALA A 143 9.58 -4.28 -1.83
C ALA A 143 9.91 -5.47 -0.90
N ARG A 144 10.51 -6.53 -1.43
CA ARG A 144 10.93 -7.71 -0.66
C ARG A 144 12.17 -7.47 0.18
N GLU A 145 13.04 -6.57 -0.24
CA GLU A 145 14.36 -6.41 0.37
C GLU A 145 14.32 -6.08 1.89
N PRO A 146 13.43 -5.18 2.38
CA PRO A 146 13.27 -4.93 3.82
C PRO A 146 12.73 -6.12 4.62
N ASN A 147 12.29 -7.18 3.93
CA ASN A 147 11.66 -8.37 4.48
C ASN A 147 12.53 -9.63 4.37
N ARG A 148 13.78 -9.52 3.88
CA ARG A 148 14.68 -10.68 3.67
C ARG A 148 14.93 -11.52 4.91
N HIS A 149 14.78 -10.96 6.11
CA HIS A 149 14.92 -11.69 7.36
C HIS A 149 13.71 -12.58 7.70
N LEU A 150 12.62 -12.49 6.92
CA LEU A 150 11.39 -13.28 7.06
C LEU A 150 11.24 -14.34 5.96
N LEU A 151 11.98 -14.19 4.85
CA LEU A 151 11.84 -14.98 3.63
C LEU A 151 12.88 -16.08 3.51
#